data_AF-A0A258SG86-F1
#
_entry.id   AF-A0A258SG86-F1
#
_cell.length_a   1.000
_cell.length_b   1.000
_cell.length_c   1.000
_cell.angle_alpha   90.00
_cell.angle_beta   90.00
_cell.angle_gamma   90.00
#
_symmetry.space_group_name_H-M   'P 1'
#
loop_
_entity.id
_entity.type
_entity.pdbx_description
1 polymer ?
#
loop_
_entity_poly.entity_id
_entity_poly.type
_entity_poly.pdbx_seq_one_letter_code
_entity_poly.pdbx_strand_id
1 'polypeptide(L)'
;MNYFARFSPLRGIRDLRLYLAQRRPFELGFLALSVVVTSAVVAGFAHDSHADRVYRKNIIYVEQWPASRSDAEIAAQQKIDQVIAHKKQAELEKLQKERQAEFKRLDDKLKAMGI
;
A
#
# COMPACT_ATOMS: atom_id res chain seq x y z
N MET A 1 -29.74 22.20 -38.61
CA MET A 1 -28.43 21.57 -38.37
C MET A 1 -28.40 21.03 -36.93
N ASN A 2 -28.56 19.72 -36.73
CA ASN A 2 -28.65 19.12 -35.38
C ASN A 2 -27.48 18.14 -35.11
N TYR A 3 -26.30 18.42 -35.67
CA TYR A 3 -25.16 17.50 -35.60
C TYR A 3 -24.48 17.54 -34.23
N PHE A 4 -24.23 18.74 -33.69
CA PHE A 4 -23.66 18.94 -32.35
C PHE A 4 -24.56 18.46 -31.21
N ALA A 5 -25.86 18.42 -31.45
CA ALA A 5 -26.85 17.86 -30.54
C ALA A 5 -26.61 16.38 -30.20
N ARG A 6 -25.97 15.62 -31.10
CA ARG A 6 -25.62 14.20 -30.90
C ARG A 6 -24.40 14.01 -30.00
N PHE A 7 -23.58 15.05 -29.86
CA PHE A 7 -22.41 15.08 -28.97
C PHE A 7 -22.70 15.78 -27.64
N SER A 8 -23.97 16.09 -27.34
CA SER A 8 -24.34 16.72 -26.08
C SER A 8 -24.32 15.69 -24.94
N PRO A 9 -23.43 15.84 -23.93
CA PRO A 9 -23.34 14.90 -22.81
C PRO A 9 -24.64 14.86 -21.98
N LEU A 10 -25.35 15.99 -21.89
CA LEU A 10 -26.65 16.08 -21.21
C LEU A 10 -27.72 15.23 -21.89
N ARG A 11 -27.72 15.15 -23.22
CA ARG A 11 -28.63 14.25 -23.94
C ARG A 11 -28.26 12.79 -23.73
N GLY A 12 -26.97 12.45 -23.72
CA GLY A 12 -26.50 11.09 -23.45
C GLY A 12 -26.92 10.57 -22.08
N ILE A 13 -26.82 11.40 -21.03
CA ILE A 13 -27.27 11.02 -19.68
C ILE A 13 -28.79 10.83 -19.63
N ARG A 14 -29.55 11.70 -20.29
CA ARG A 14 -31.02 11.58 -20.36
C ARG A 14 -31.45 10.31 -21.07
N ASP A 15 -30.79 9.98 -22.18
CA ASP A 15 -31.06 8.78 -22.98
C ASP A 15 -30.71 7.50 -22.20
N LEU A 16 -29.54 7.48 -21.56
CA LEU A 16 -29.12 6.38 -20.68
C LEU A 16 -30.12 6.16 -19.54
N ARG A 17 -30.59 7.23 -18.89
CA ARG A 17 -31.60 7.14 -17.83
C ARG A 17 -32.91 6.56 -18.35
N LEU A 18 -33.35 6.98 -19.54
CA LEU A 18 -34.58 6.49 -20.18
C LEU A 18 -34.46 5.00 -20.53
N TYR A 19 -33.32 4.60 -21.07
CA TYR A 19 -32.98 3.22 -21.38
C TYR A 19 -32.99 2.34 -20.13
N LEU A 20 -32.34 2.78 -19.03
CA LEU A 20 -32.30 2.03 -17.77
C LEU A 20 -33.68 1.93 -17.11
N ALA A 21 -34.55 2.94 -17.28
CA ALA A 21 -35.91 2.92 -16.74
C ALA A 21 -36.82 1.87 -17.41
N GLN A 22 -36.51 1.42 -18.62
CA GLN A 22 -37.26 0.40 -19.35
C GLN A 22 -36.79 -1.04 -19.05
N ARG A 23 -35.70 -1.20 -18.29
CA ARG A 23 -35.06 -2.49 -18.02
C ARG A 23 -35.73 -3.22 -16.86
N ARG A 24 -35.58 -4.54 -16.83
CA ARG A 24 -36.11 -5.35 -15.73
C ARG A 24 -35.27 -5.13 -14.45
N PRO A 25 -35.86 -5.23 -13.25
CA PRO A 25 -35.15 -4.94 -12.00
C PRO A 25 -33.90 -5.82 -11.79
N PHE A 26 -33.93 -7.09 -12.22
CA PHE A 26 -32.76 -7.96 -12.12
C PHE A 26 -31.61 -7.56 -13.06
N GLU A 27 -31.91 -6.99 -14.23
CA GLU A 27 -30.88 -6.50 -15.17
C GLU A 27 -30.11 -5.33 -14.56
N LEU A 28 -30.80 -4.45 -13.83
CA LEU A 28 -30.19 -3.36 -13.08
C LEU A 28 -29.35 -3.88 -11.90
N GLY A 29 -29.79 -4.96 -11.26
CA GLY A 29 -29.01 -5.66 -10.23
C GLY A 29 -27.68 -6.21 -10.76
N PHE A 30 -27.72 -6.91 -11.90
CA PHE A 30 -26.50 -7.40 -12.55
C PHE A 30 -25.58 -6.29 -13.06
N LEU A 31 -26.16 -5.19 -13.57
CA LEU A 31 -25.40 -4.01 -13.95
C LEU A 31 -24.67 -3.41 -12.74
N ALA A 32 -25.37 -3.21 -11.63
CA ALA A 32 -24.77 -2.70 -10.41
C ALA A 32 -23.65 -3.62 -9.91
N LEU A 33 -23.88 -4.94 -9.93
CA LEU A 33 -22.87 -5.93 -9.54
C LEU A 33 -21.63 -5.87 -10.43
N SER A 34 -21.78 -5.77 -11.76
CA SER A 34 -20.63 -5.71 -12.66
C SER A 34 -19.81 -4.44 -12.45
N VAL A 35 -20.46 -3.30 -12.23
CA VAL A 35 -19.80 -2.03 -11.91
C VAL A 35 -19.03 -2.14 -10.59
N VAL A 36 -19.64 -2.72 -9.55
CA VAL A 36 -19.00 -2.91 -8.25
C VAL A 36 -17.77 -3.80 -8.38
N VAL A 37 -17.89 -4.97 -9.02
CA VAL A 37 -16.78 -5.93 -9.16
C VAL A 37 -15.64 -5.31 -9.95
N THR A 38 -15.94 -4.67 -11.09
CA THR A 38 -14.92 -4.03 -11.93
C THR A 38 -14.23 -2.89 -11.18
N SER A 39 -15.00 -2.05 -10.48
CA SER A 39 -14.44 -0.94 -9.70
C SER A 39 -13.60 -1.43 -8.54
N ALA A 40 -13.99 -2.53 -7.88
CA ALA A 40 -13.21 -3.13 -6.80
C ALA A 40 -11.85 -3.64 -7.29
N VAL A 41 -11.81 -4.27 -8.46
CA VAL A 41 -10.54 -4.71 -9.08
C VAL A 41 -9.64 -3.51 -9.38
N VAL A 42 -10.18 -2.48 -10.04
CA VAL A 42 -9.42 -1.26 -10.35
C VAL A 42 -8.94 -0.56 -9.07
N ALA A 43 -9.78 -0.47 -8.04
CA ALA A 43 -9.43 0.12 -6.76
C ALA A 43 -8.33 -0.69 -6.04
N GLY A 44 -8.36 -2.02 -6.12
CA GLY A 44 -7.30 -2.89 -5.60
C GLY A 44 -5.95 -2.58 -6.23
N PHE A 45 -5.89 -2.50 -7.57
CA PHE A 45 -4.67 -2.12 -8.28
C PHE A 45 -4.25 -0.68 -7.96
N ALA A 46 -5.19 0.27 -7.88
CA ALA A 46 -4.87 1.65 -7.56
C ALA A 46 -4.30 1.79 -6.13
N HIS A 47 -4.83 1.04 -5.17
CA HIS A 47 -4.32 1.00 -3.80
C HIS A 47 -2.94 0.35 -3.70
N ASP A 48 -2.72 -0.73 -4.46
CA ASP A 48 -1.43 -1.44 -4.48
C ASP A 48 -0.37 -0.74 -5.34
N SER A 49 -0.76 0.18 -6.22
CA SER A 49 0.16 0.92 -7.09
C SER A 49 1.07 1.88 -6.32
N HIS A 50 2.08 1.31 -5.67
CA HIS A 50 3.20 2.05 -5.13
C HIS A 50 4.23 2.15 -6.24
N ALA A 51 4.54 3.37 -6.67
CA ALA A 51 5.68 3.60 -7.55
C ALA A 51 6.93 3.10 -6.83
N ASP A 52 7.60 2.08 -7.39
CA ASP A 52 8.87 1.60 -6.88
C ASP A 52 9.80 2.78 -6.67
N ARG A 53 10.33 2.91 -5.44
CA ARG A 53 11.29 3.98 -5.13
C ARG A 53 12.43 3.86 -6.12
N VAL A 54 12.65 4.90 -6.93
CA VAL A 54 13.77 4.98 -7.89
C VAL A 54 15.00 4.41 -7.21
N TYR A 55 15.59 3.36 -7.82
CA TYR A 55 16.72 2.66 -7.26
C TYR A 55 17.82 3.67 -6.92
N ARG A 56 18.00 3.95 -5.63
CA ARG A 56 19.17 4.66 -5.12
C ARG A 56 20.18 3.61 -4.72
N LYS A 57 21.32 3.62 -5.39
CA LYS A 57 22.47 2.80 -5.01
C LYS A 57 22.85 3.18 -3.57
N ASN A 58 22.46 2.35 -2.59
CA ASN A 58 22.98 2.45 -1.24
C ASN A 58 24.41 1.96 -1.27
N ILE A 59 25.35 2.85 -1.62
CA ILE A 59 26.77 2.56 -1.49
C ILE A 59 27.06 2.57 0.00
N ILE A 60 27.11 1.38 0.60
CA ILE A 60 27.58 1.20 1.97
C ILE A 60 29.10 1.36 1.91
N TYR A 61 29.57 2.57 2.22
CA TYR A 61 31.00 2.81 2.43
C TYR A 61 31.36 2.13 3.75
N VAL A 62 32.19 1.09 3.67
CA VAL A 62 32.83 0.53 4.86
C VAL A 62 33.88 1.56 5.29
N GLU A 63 33.81 2.00 6.55
CA GLU A 63 34.81 2.92 7.10
C GLU A 63 36.19 2.25 7.06
N GLN A 64 37.15 2.91 6.40
CA GLN A 64 38.53 2.46 6.36
C GLN A 64 39.25 2.96 7.62
N TRP A 65 39.63 2.02 8.49
CA TRP A 65 40.34 2.36 9.73
C TRP A 65 41.85 2.40 9.49
N PRO A 66 42.55 3.48 9.89
CA PRO A 66 43.99 3.53 9.81
C PRO A 66 44.61 2.51 10.77
N ALA A 67 45.69 1.84 10.33
CA ALA A 67 46.41 0.86 11.14
C ALA A 67 47.12 1.48 12.37
N SER A 68 47.25 2.81 12.40
CA SER A 68 47.91 3.57 13.46
C SER A 68 46.99 4.00 14.61
N ARG A 69 45.70 3.62 14.61
CA ARG A 69 44.74 4.00 15.65
C ARG A 69 45.15 3.43 17.02
N SER A 70 44.88 4.18 18.07
CA SER A 70 45.13 3.77 19.46
C SER A 70 43.95 3.00 20.06
N ASP A 71 44.20 2.15 21.06
CA ASP A 71 43.15 1.40 21.77
C ASP A 71 42.11 2.31 22.44
N ALA A 72 42.52 3.51 22.87
CA ALA A 72 41.62 4.51 23.45
C ALA A 72 40.60 5.03 22.43
N GLU A 73 41.03 5.26 21.19
CA GLU A 73 40.16 5.68 20.08
C GLU A 73 39.19 4.55 19.69
N ILE A 74 39.67 3.31 19.68
CA ILE A 74 38.82 2.12 19.43
C ILE A 74 37.72 2.02 20.48
N ALA A 75 38.07 2.11 21.77
CA ALA A 75 37.11 2.00 22.85
C ALA A 75 36.08 3.14 22.87
N ALA A 76 36.50 4.37 22.51
CA ALA A 76 35.60 5.50 22.39
C ALA A 76 34.59 5.29 21.25
N GLN A 77 35.05 4.85 20.09
CA GLN A 77 34.18 4.59 18.93
C GLN A 77 33.22 3.43 19.19
N GLN A 78 33.69 2.33 19.80
CA GLN A 78 32.84 1.19 20.15
C GLN A 78 31.66 1.59 21.04
N LYS A 79 31.84 2.53 21.98
CA LYS A 79 30.74 3.04 22.80
C LYS A 79 29.68 3.77 21.96
N ILE A 80 30.10 4.56 20.98
CA ILE A 80 29.19 5.26 20.06
C ILE A 80 28.44 4.25 19.20
N ASP A 81 29.15 3.29 18.62
CA ASP A 81 28.58 2.27 17.75
C ASP A 81 27.59 1.36 18.50
N GLN A 82 27.91 0.99 19.75
CA GLN A 82 27.01 0.22 20.61
C GLN A 82 25.68 0.95 20.82
N VAL A 83 25.70 2.26 21.11
CA VAL A 83 24.47 3.03 21.29
C VAL A 83 23.62 3.03 20.01
N ILE A 84 24.25 3.19 18.84
CA ILE A 84 23.54 3.15 17.56
C ILE A 84 22.97 1.76 17.29
N ALA A 85 23.74 0.71 17.55
CA ALA A 85 23.31 -0.68 17.38
C ALA A 85 22.12 -1.01 18.28
N HIS A 86 22.15 -0.61 19.55
CA HIS A 86 21.04 -0.80 20.48
C HIS A 86 19.76 -0.08 20.03
N LYS A 87 19.86 1.15 19.51
CA LYS A 87 18.70 1.86 18.95
C LYS A 87 18.09 1.12 17.76
N LYS A 88 18.92 0.69 16.81
CA LYS A 88 18.47 -0.07 15.64
C LYS A 88 17.81 -1.40 16.05
N GLN A 89 18.41 -2.10 17.00
CA GLN A 89 17.87 -3.35 17.52
C GLN A 89 16.50 -3.13 18.20
N ALA A 90 16.37 -2.09 19.03
CA ALA A 90 15.11 -1.76 19.68
C ALA A 90 14.00 -1.38 18.68
N GLU A 91 14.34 -0.65 17.62
CA GLU A 91 13.40 -0.33 16.54
C GLU A 91 12.94 -1.58 15.79
N LEU A 92 13.87 -2.47 15.44
CA LEU A 92 13.56 -3.75 14.79
C LEU A 92 12.67 -4.63 15.68
N GLU A 93 12.98 -4.74 16.97
CA GLU A 93 12.18 -5.51 17.93
C GLU A 93 10.77 -4.92 18.10
N LYS A 94 10.64 -3.59 18.11
CA LYS A 94 9.34 -2.92 18.16
C LYS A 94 8.50 -3.26 16.92
N LEU A 95 9.08 -3.13 15.73
CA LEU A 95 8.41 -3.46 14.47
C LEU A 95 8.01 -4.94 14.40
N GLN A 96 8.87 -5.84 14.89
CA GLN A 96 8.55 -7.27 14.95
C GLN A 96 7.40 -7.56 15.92
N LYS A 97 7.40 -6.94 17.11
CA LYS A 97 6.31 -7.10 18.10
C LYS A 97 4.99 -6.54 17.59
N GLU A 98 5.01 -5.39 16.93
CA GLU A 98 3.82 -4.79 16.31
C GLU A 98 3.24 -5.74 15.25
N ARG A 99 4.07 -6.25 14.34
CA ARG A 99 3.67 -7.21 13.32
C ARG A 99 3.11 -8.50 13.93
N GLN A 100 3.78 -9.05 14.94
CA GLN A 100 3.29 -10.24 15.65
C GLN A 100 1.94 -9.99 16.31
N ALA A 101 1.73 -8.82 16.91
CA ALA A 101 0.45 -8.45 17.52
C ALA A 101 -0.67 -8.28 16.48
N GLU A 102 -0.38 -7.69 15.32
CA GLU A 102 -1.33 -7.60 14.19
C GLU A 102 -1.75 -8.98 13.70
N PHE A 103 -0.80 -9.88 13.46
CA PHE A 103 -1.10 -11.24 13.04
C PHE A 103 -1.86 -12.02 14.11
N LYS A 104 -1.52 -11.86 15.40
CA LYS A 104 -2.27 -12.48 16.49
C LYS A 104 -3.73 -12.00 16.51
N ARG A 105 -3.97 -10.70 16.38
CA ARG A 105 -5.34 -10.15 16.31
C ARG A 105 -6.12 -10.68 15.11
N LEU A 106 -5.44 -10.90 13.98
CA LEU A 106 -6.06 -11.49 12.80
C LEU A 106 -6.40 -12.96 13.05
N ASP A 107 -5.46 -13.73 13.59
CA ASP A 107 -5.64 -15.14 13.97
C ASP A 107 -6.81 -15.32 14.95
N ASP A 108 -6.87 -14.50 16.00
CA ASP A 108 -7.96 -14.51 16.98
C ASP A 108 -9.33 -14.25 16.32
N LYS A 109 -9.40 -13.35 15.33
CA LYS A 109 -10.62 -13.05 14.56
C LYS A 109 -11.02 -14.20 13.63
N LEU A 110 -10.05 -14.78 12.94
CA LEU A 110 -10.28 -15.93 12.05
C LEU A 110 -10.81 -17.11 12.86
N LYS A 111 -10.14 -17.43 13.97
CA LYS A 111 -10.58 -18.46 14.92
C LYS A 111 -11.98 -18.21 15.48
N ALA A 112 -12.33 -16.96 15.79
CA ALA A 112 -13.67 -16.60 16.22
C ALA A 112 -14.73 -16.79 15.11
N MET A 113 -14.33 -16.65 13.84
CA MET A 113 -15.18 -16.94 12.67
C MET A 113 -15.18 -18.44 12.27
N GLY A 114 -14.41 -19.29 12.97
CA GLY A 114 -14.38 -20.74 12.76
C GLY A 114 -13.54 -21.21 11.57
N ILE A 115 -12.63 -20.38 11.06
CA ILE A 115 -11.65 -20.69 10.01
C ILE A 115 -10.25 -20.39 10.55
#